data_AF-A0A1Y2ITT1-F1
#
_entry.id   AF-A0A1Y2ITT1-F1
#
_cell.length_a   1.000
_cell.length_b   1.000
_cell.length_c   1.000
_cell.angle_alpha   90.00
_cell.angle_beta   90.00
_cell.angle_gamma   90.00
#
_symmetry.space_group_name_H-M   'P 1'
#
loop_
_entity.id
_entity.type
_entity.pdbx_description
1 polymer ?
#
loop_
_entity_poly.entity_id
_entity_poly.type
_entity_poly.pdbx_seq_one_letter_code
_entity_poly.pdbx_strand_id
1 'polypeptide(L)'
;MDKSDLETYQVQLSQVELALSADPENTELISLRSELKELIELTQAAIAQQEAAASSSKAEASKKAASASASNASSSKVWSAGDECLAKYSGDGQWYPARIASVGGSAENRVYSIVFKGYNNTELVNSSQIKPLPPNYKAEMPASTKRKLSKEEEEERERKKRKNEKKLEAKAAKAKEQQEKQQSWQKFAKKSEKKGIHIAGVSGTSIFKTPDNPLGKVGVTGSGKGMTGVAPRTKHKFEIVDDPNA
;
A
#
# COMPACT_ATOMS: atom_id res chain seq x y z
N MET A 1 -2.57 19.78 -2.13
CA MET A 1 -3.86 19.53 -2.79
C MET A 1 -4.05 20.67 -3.73
N ASP A 2 -4.05 20.37 -5.02
CA ASP A 2 -3.96 21.39 -6.05
C ASP A 2 -5.37 21.76 -6.53
N LYS A 3 -5.54 22.97 -7.09
CA LYS A 3 -6.86 23.44 -7.59
C LYS A 3 -7.48 22.48 -8.62
N SER A 4 -6.65 21.75 -9.36
CA SER A 4 -7.06 20.69 -10.29
C SER A 4 -7.77 19.51 -9.62
N ASP A 5 -7.36 19.16 -8.40
CA ASP A 5 -7.97 18.06 -7.64
C ASP A 5 -9.39 18.46 -7.22
N LEU A 6 -9.56 19.70 -6.77
CA LEU A 6 -10.85 20.27 -6.41
C LEU A 6 -11.84 20.24 -7.60
N GLU A 7 -11.40 20.66 -8.78
CA GLU A 7 -12.23 20.59 -10.00
C GLU A 7 -12.65 19.15 -10.33
N THR A 8 -11.74 18.19 -10.16
CA THR A 8 -12.01 16.77 -10.39
C THR A 8 -13.08 16.25 -9.42
N TYR A 9 -12.99 16.59 -8.14
CA TYR A 9 -13.99 16.20 -7.14
C TYR A 9 -15.35 16.85 -7.38
N GLN A 10 -15.39 18.10 -7.86
CA GLN A 10 -16.65 18.75 -8.25
C GLN A 10 -17.33 18.06 -9.42
N VAL A 11 -16.56 17.62 -10.43
CA VAL A 11 -17.10 16.85 -11.56
C VAL A 11 -17.64 15.50 -11.08
N GLN A 12 -16.92 14.79 -10.20
CA GLN A 12 -17.39 13.54 -9.61
C GLN A 12 -18.68 13.73 -8.81
N LEU A 13 -18.77 14.80 -8.02
CA LEU A 13 -19.99 15.12 -7.27
C LEU A 13 -21.17 15.37 -8.22
N SER A 14 -20.97 16.12 -9.30
CA SER A 14 -22.01 16.34 -10.31
C SER A 14 -22.48 15.04 -10.97
N GLN A 15 -21.55 14.12 -11.27
CA GLN A 15 -21.88 12.82 -11.84
C GLN A 15 -22.69 11.95 -10.86
N VAL A 16 -22.34 11.97 -9.57
CA VAL A 16 -23.07 11.26 -8.51
C VAL A 16 -24.45 11.88 -8.29
N GLU A 17 -24.59 13.21 -8.29
CA GLU A 17 -25.89 13.88 -8.18
C GLU A 17 -26.79 13.62 -9.40
N LEU A 18 -26.21 13.51 -10.60
CA LEU A 18 -26.94 13.08 -11.79
C LEU A 18 -27.42 11.63 -11.68
N ALA A 19 -26.56 10.71 -11.20
CA ALA A 19 -26.96 9.32 -10.95
C ALA A 19 -28.05 9.21 -9.87
N LEU A 20 -27.97 10.02 -8.80
CA LEU A 20 -29.01 10.13 -7.78
C LEU A 20 -30.32 10.73 -8.30
N SER A 21 -30.26 11.58 -9.33
CA SER A 21 -31.48 12.09 -9.97
C SER A 21 -32.23 11.00 -10.77
N ALA A 22 -31.50 10.01 -11.28
CA ALA A 22 -32.08 8.84 -11.94
C ALA A 22 -32.57 7.79 -10.92
N ASP A 23 -31.80 7.55 -9.85
CA ASP A 23 -32.11 6.58 -8.79
C ASP A 23 -31.98 7.20 -7.38
N PRO A 24 -33.01 7.92 -6.88
CA PRO A 24 -32.94 8.65 -5.61
C PRO A 24 -32.81 7.80 -4.35
N GLU A 25 -33.16 6.52 -4.42
CA GLU A 25 -33.19 5.59 -3.27
C GLU A 25 -31.85 4.85 -3.05
N ASN A 26 -30.83 5.09 -3.90
CA ASN A 26 -29.55 4.39 -3.81
C ASN A 26 -28.69 4.92 -2.64
N THR A 27 -28.66 4.16 -1.54
CA THR A 27 -27.93 4.51 -0.31
C THR A 27 -26.43 4.70 -0.52
N GLU A 28 -25.81 3.95 -1.43
CA GLU A 28 -24.36 4.04 -1.71
C GLU A 28 -24.01 5.38 -2.36
N LEU A 29 -24.85 5.83 -3.30
CA LEU A 29 -24.66 7.12 -3.97
C LEU A 29 -24.94 8.30 -3.02
N ILE A 30 -25.88 8.14 -2.08
CA ILE A 30 -26.13 9.14 -1.03
C ILE A 30 -24.91 9.28 -0.12
N SER A 31 -24.31 8.16 0.32
CA SER A 31 -23.07 8.17 1.12
C SER A 31 -21.91 8.82 0.36
N LEU A 32 -21.69 8.40 -0.88
CA LEU A 32 -20.63 8.94 -1.73
C LEU A 32 -20.80 10.44 -1.98
N ARG A 33 -22.03 10.92 -2.16
CA ARG A 33 -22.33 12.34 -2.27
C ARG A 33 -21.93 13.10 -1.00
N SER A 34 -22.26 12.57 0.18
CA SER A 34 -21.86 13.23 1.45
C SER A 34 -20.34 13.27 1.61
N GLU A 35 -19.65 12.17 1.34
CA GLU A 35 -18.20 12.06 1.44
C GLU A 35 -17.49 13.02 0.47
N LEU A 36 -17.94 13.10 -0.79
CA LEU A 36 -17.39 14.01 -1.79
C LEU A 36 -17.59 15.48 -1.40
N LYS A 37 -18.72 15.83 -0.79
CA LYS A 37 -18.96 17.20 -0.30
C LYS A 37 -18.00 17.58 0.82
N GLU A 38 -17.80 16.69 1.80
CA GLU A 38 -16.85 16.92 2.89
C GLU A 38 -15.42 17.03 2.37
N LEU A 39 -15.04 16.18 1.41
CA LEU A 39 -13.71 16.22 0.78
C LEU A 39 -13.48 17.54 0.04
N ILE A 40 -14.47 18.02 -0.71
CA ILE A 40 -14.39 19.33 -1.40
C ILE A 40 -14.23 20.47 -0.38
N GLU A 41 -14.99 20.45 0.71
CA GLU A 41 -14.91 21.47 1.77
C GLU A 41 -13.52 21.51 2.43
N LEU A 42 -13.00 20.35 2.83
CA LEU A 42 -11.66 20.22 3.40
C LEU A 42 -10.58 20.69 2.41
N THR A 43 -10.74 20.37 1.12
CA THR A 43 -9.81 20.78 0.07
C THR A 43 -9.86 22.29 -0.16
N GLN A 44 -11.05 22.88 -0.20
CA GLN A 44 -11.23 24.33 -0.29
C GLN A 44 -10.60 25.07 0.90
N ALA A 45 -10.81 24.57 2.12
CA ALA A 45 -10.20 25.14 3.32
C ALA A 45 -8.67 25.08 3.27
N ALA A 46 -8.10 23.95 2.84
CA ALA A 46 -6.66 23.79 2.69
C ALA A 46 -6.07 24.75 1.64
N ILE A 47 -6.74 24.93 0.50
CA ILE A 47 -6.32 25.88 -0.55
C ILE A 47 -6.38 27.32 -0.02
N ALA A 48 -7.46 27.70 0.68
CA ALA A 48 -7.57 29.04 1.27
C ALA A 48 -6.48 29.32 2.32
N GLN A 49 -6.14 28.33 3.16
CA GLN A 49 -5.02 28.42 4.10
C GLN A 49 -3.67 28.57 3.39
N GLN A 50 -3.48 27.86 2.28
CA GLN A 50 -2.26 27.93 1.47
C GLN A 50 -2.14 29.29 0.75
N GLU A 51 -3.24 29.85 0.23
CA GLU A 51 -3.27 31.18 -0.41
C GLU A 51 -3.09 32.32 0.60
N ALA A 52 -3.65 32.20 1.80
CA ALA A 52 -3.42 33.16 2.89
C ALA A 52 -1.95 33.17 3.34
N ALA A 53 -1.29 32.01 3.42
CA ALA A 53 0.13 31.90 3.71
C ALA A 53 1.03 32.39 2.57
N ALA A 54 0.59 32.27 1.31
CA ALA A 54 1.30 32.80 0.14
C ALA A 54 1.19 34.34 0.03
N SER A 55 0.12 34.94 0.57
CA SER A 55 -0.10 36.39 0.52
C SER A 55 0.66 37.15 1.61
N SER A 56 0.93 36.52 2.77
CA SER A 56 1.74 37.12 3.84
C SER A 56 3.25 37.12 3.55
N SER A 57 3.72 36.22 2.68
CA SER A 57 5.14 36.11 2.29
C SER A 57 5.58 37.10 1.19
N LYS A 58 4.66 37.85 0.58
CA LYS A 58 4.98 38.87 -0.44
C LYS A 58 5.14 40.30 0.10
N ALA A 59 4.72 40.56 1.34
CA ALA A 59 4.85 41.88 1.98
C ALA A 59 6.13 42.05 2.82
N GLU A 60 6.90 40.98 3.08
CA GLU A 60 8.09 41.03 3.94
C GLU A 60 9.43 40.86 3.18
N ALA A 61 9.44 41.07 1.85
CA ALA A 61 10.66 40.97 1.05
C ALA A 61 11.41 42.31 0.86
N SER A 62 10.97 43.41 1.49
CA SER A 62 11.52 44.75 1.24
C SER A 62 12.01 45.53 2.46
N LYS A 63 12.09 44.93 3.65
CA LYS A 63 12.83 45.52 4.77
C LYS A 63 13.49 44.43 5.60
N LYS A 64 14.81 44.29 5.43
CA LYS A 64 15.82 44.32 6.50
C LYS A 64 17.11 43.61 6.08
N ALA A 65 17.74 44.12 5.02
CA ALA A 65 19.19 44.09 4.89
C ALA A 65 19.77 45.19 5.80
N ALA A 66 19.75 44.97 7.11
CA ALA A 66 20.52 45.72 8.11
C ALA A 66 20.16 45.22 9.51
N SER A 67 21.04 44.38 10.08
CA SER A 67 21.49 44.46 11.48
C SER A 67 22.06 43.11 11.88
N ALA A 68 23.37 42.97 11.65
CA ALA A 68 24.19 42.11 12.48
C ALA A 68 24.16 42.63 13.92
N SER A 69 23.75 41.80 14.87
CA SER A 69 24.44 41.62 16.15
C SER A 69 23.66 40.72 17.09
N ALA A 70 24.42 39.78 17.66
CA ALA A 70 24.25 39.11 18.94
C ALA A 70 23.01 39.47 19.78
N SER A 71 22.13 38.49 19.97
CA SER A 71 21.48 38.28 21.26
C SER A 71 21.24 36.79 21.50
N ASN A 72 22.00 36.29 22.46
CA ASN A 72 21.82 35.02 23.12
C ASN A 72 20.52 35.11 23.96
N ALA A 73 19.41 34.59 23.45
CA ALA A 73 18.21 34.36 24.24
C ALA A 73 17.27 33.38 23.52
N SER A 74 16.89 32.35 24.27
CA SER A 74 15.81 31.40 24.03
C SER A 74 14.50 32.08 23.62
N SER A 75 14.37 32.41 22.35
CA SER A 75 13.10 32.80 21.74
C SER A 75 12.71 31.67 20.80
N SER A 76 11.50 31.17 20.98
CA SER A 76 10.88 30.11 20.21
C SER A 76 10.80 30.52 18.74
N LYS A 77 11.88 30.28 18.00
CA LYS A 77 11.88 30.45 16.56
C LYS A 77 10.92 29.41 15.99
N VAL A 78 9.92 29.88 15.24
CA VAL A 78 9.06 28.99 14.47
C VAL A 78 9.89 28.48 13.30
N TRP A 79 10.02 27.17 13.23
CA TRP A 79 10.85 26.48 12.27
C TRP A 79 10.04 26.03 11.06
N SER A 80 10.62 26.13 9.87
CA SER A 80 10.03 25.67 8.61
C SER A 80 10.82 24.51 8.02
N ALA A 81 10.17 23.74 7.15
CA ALA A 81 10.86 22.70 6.38
C ALA A 81 11.95 23.33 5.51
N GLY A 82 13.16 22.77 5.56
CA GLY A 82 14.35 23.28 4.90
C GLY A 82 15.30 24.09 5.79
N ASP A 83 14.85 24.57 6.95
CA ASP A 83 15.69 25.37 7.85
C ASP A 83 16.85 24.56 8.44
N GLU A 84 17.99 25.23 8.60
CA GLU A 84 19.17 24.68 9.26
C GLU A 84 19.14 24.96 10.76
N CYS A 85 19.36 23.93 11.56
CA CYS A 85 19.29 24.02 13.01
C CYS A 85 20.32 23.10 13.69
N LEU A 86 20.50 23.28 14.99
CA LEU A 86 21.14 22.31 15.87
C LEU A 86 20.05 21.51 16.56
N ALA A 87 20.13 20.19 16.50
CA ALA A 87 19.17 19.33 17.16
C ALA A 87 19.83 18.35 18.11
N LYS A 88 19.13 18.00 19.19
CA LYS A 88 19.58 17.03 20.18
C LYS A 88 19.36 15.61 19.67
N TYR A 89 20.43 14.81 19.54
CA TYR A 89 20.34 13.40 19.16
C TYR A 89 19.88 12.56 20.37
N SER A 90 18.91 11.65 20.18
CA SER A 90 18.40 10.81 21.28
C SER A 90 19.42 9.83 21.85
N GLY A 91 20.41 9.40 21.06
CA GLY A 91 21.36 8.37 21.48
C GLY A 91 22.37 8.84 22.53
N ASP A 92 22.87 10.07 22.41
CA ASP A 92 23.90 10.64 23.30
C ASP A 92 23.48 11.95 23.97
N GLY A 93 22.35 12.54 23.56
CA GLY A 93 21.88 13.82 24.05
C GLY A 93 22.72 15.02 23.61
N GLN A 94 23.63 14.86 22.63
CA GLN A 94 24.48 15.94 22.11
C GLN A 94 23.76 16.70 20.98
N TRP A 95 24.22 17.93 20.73
CA TRP A 95 23.65 18.82 19.72
C TRP A 95 24.43 18.71 18.42
N TYR A 96 23.76 18.28 17.35
CA TYR A 96 24.35 18.11 16.04
C TYR A 96 23.66 18.99 14.99
N PRO A 97 24.39 19.42 13.95
CA PRO A 97 23.79 20.17 12.86
C PRO A 97 22.81 19.30 12.09
N ALA A 98 21.60 19.79 11.91
CA ALA A 98 20.50 19.10 11.25
C ALA A 98 19.75 20.06 10.32
N ARG A 99 18.95 19.48 9.42
CA ARG A 99 18.00 20.20 8.57
C ARG A 99 16.60 19.69 8.84
N ILE A 100 15.65 20.60 8.91
CA ILE A 100 14.24 20.26 9.13
C ILE A 100 13.68 19.69 7.84
N ALA A 101 13.24 18.43 7.87
CA ALA A 101 12.65 17.74 6.73
C ALA A 101 11.16 18.08 6.59
N SER A 102 10.42 18.05 7.69
CA SER A 102 9.01 18.39 7.72
C SER A 102 8.59 18.86 9.11
N VAL A 103 7.50 19.61 9.15
CA VAL A 103 6.93 20.15 10.38
C VAL A 103 5.54 19.55 10.57
N GLY A 104 5.35 18.75 11.61
CA GLY A 104 4.09 18.10 11.96
C GLY A 104 3.51 18.55 13.30
N GLY A 105 2.39 17.95 13.69
CA GLY A 105 1.71 18.20 14.96
C GLY A 105 0.82 19.44 14.99
N SER A 106 0.10 19.61 16.10
CA SER A 106 -0.77 20.75 16.38
C SER A 106 0.04 22.00 16.73
N ALA A 107 -0.58 23.19 16.65
CA ALA A 107 0.08 24.46 16.97
C ALA A 107 0.71 24.47 18.38
N GLU A 108 0.09 23.78 19.33
CA GLU A 108 0.55 23.69 20.73
C GLU A 108 1.59 22.58 20.99
N ASN A 109 1.61 21.54 20.15
CA ASN A 109 2.53 20.41 20.24
C ASN A 109 3.22 20.18 18.90
N ARG A 110 4.06 21.14 18.50
CA ARG A 110 4.78 21.06 17.23
C ARG A 110 5.88 20.01 17.30
N VAL A 111 5.82 19.04 16.38
CA VAL A 111 6.82 17.99 16.22
C VAL A 111 7.57 18.24 14.92
N TYR A 112 8.89 18.21 14.98
CA TYR A 112 9.76 18.47 13.85
C TYR A 112 10.44 17.18 13.42
N SER A 113 10.31 16.83 12.16
CA SER A 113 11.08 15.75 11.56
C SER A 113 12.38 16.34 11.03
N ILE A 114 13.52 15.90 11.54
CA ILE A 114 14.84 16.42 11.20
C ILE A 114 15.74 15.35 10.59
N VAL A 115 16.70 15.77 9.78
CA VAL A 115 17.77 14.90 9.25
C VAL A 115 19.11 15.52 9.61
N PHE A 116 19.96 14.77 10.32
CA PHE A 116 21.29 15.24 10.72
C PHE A 116 22.23 15.36 9.51
N LYS A 117 23.02 16.43 9.45
CA LYS A 117 24.02 16.60 8.38
C LYS A 117 25.06 15.48 8.46
N GLY A 118 25.22 14.73 7.36
CA GLY A 118 26.13 13.59 7.28
C GLY A 118 25.51 12.23 7.58
N TYR A 119 24.25 12.20 8.02
CA TYR A 119 23.49 10.97 8.26
C TYR A 119 22.18 11.01 7.45
N ASN A 120 21.67 9.85 7.06
CA ASN A 120 20.37 9.74 6.37
C ASN A 120 19.25 9.32 7.32
N ASN A 121 19.48 9.41 8.63
CA ASN A 121 18.49 9.07 9.64
C ASN A 121 17.55 10.26 9.89
N THR A 122 16.26 9.98 10.00
CA THR A 122 15.23 10.98 10.30
C THR A 122 14.79 10.81 11.75
N GLU A 123 14.83 11.87 12.53
CA GLU A 123 14.42 11.85 13.94
C GLU A 123 13.28 12.84 14.18
N LEU A 124 12.37 12.49 15.09
CA LEU A 124 11.28 13.34 15.52
C LEU A 124 11.68 14.04 16.81
N VAL A 125 11.76 15.36 16.77
CA VAL A 125 12.18 16.19 17.89
C VAL A 125 11.16 17.28 18.17
N ASN A 126 11.06 17.69 19.42
CA ASN A 126 10.19 18.79 19.83
C ASN A 126 10.91 20.13 19.75
N SER A 127 10.17 21.24 19.86
CA SER A 127 10.77 22.59 19.84
C SER A 127 11.88 22.80 20.87
N SER A 128 11.82 22.12 22.02
CA SER A 128 12.83 22.20 23.08
C SER A 128 14.16 21.52 22.72
N GLN A 129 14.15 20.66 21.71
CA GLN A 129 15.29 19.88 21.24
C GLN A 129 15.91 20.47 19.96
N ILE A 130 15.47 21.66 19.54
CA ILE A 130 16.01 22.38 18.38
C ILE A 130 16.52 23.76 18.82
N LYS A 131 17.67 24.15 18.27
CA LYS A 131 18.32 25.45 18.46
C LYS A 131 18.72 26.06 17.12
N PRO A 132 18.79 27.39 17.03
CA PRO A 132 19.37 28.04 15.86
C PRO A 132 20.85 27.74 15.69
N LEU A 133 21.22 27.46 14.44
CA LEU A 133 22.61 27.34 14.04
C LEU A 133 23.23 28.74 14.06
N PRO A 134 24.27 29.00 14.86
CA PRO A 134 24.90 30.31 14.86
C PRO A 134 25.57 30.57 13.50
N PRO A 135 25.58 31.82 13.02
CA PRO A 135 26.11 32.16 11.69
C PRO A 135 27.60 31.83 11.52
N ASN A 136 28.34 31.69 12.62
CA ASN A 136 29.75 31.30 12.64
C ASN A 136 29.96 29.87 13.16
N TYR A 137 28.97 28.98 13.03
CA TYR A 137 29.10 27.60 13.48
C TYR A 137 30.15 26.86 12.65
N LYS A 138 31.37 26.76 13.19
CA LYS A 138 32.33 25.76 12.76
C LYS A 138 31.93 24.47 13.47
N ALA A 139 31.46 23.49 12.71
CA ALA A 139 31.22 22.17 13.25
C ALA A 139 32.53 21.63 13.82
N GLU A 140 32.70 21.68 15.13
CA GLU A 140 33.70 20.88 15.86
C GLU A 140 33.23 19.43 15.87
N MET A 141 33.03 18.88 14.68
CA MET A 141 33.06 17.44 14.49
C MET A 141 34.53 17.09 14.38
N PRO A 142 35.02 16.00 15.01
CA PRO A 142 36.26 15.41 14.55
C PRO A 142 36.05 15.19 13.06
N ALA A 143 36.89 15.81 12.24
CA ALA A 143 36.84 15.72 10.80
C ALA A 143 36.91 14.24 10.44
N SER A 144 35.74 13.60 10.39
CA SER A 144 35.53 12.45 9.54
C SER A 144 35.67 13.10 8.18
N THR A 145 36.89 13.01 7.66
CA THR A 145 37.26 13.05 6.26
C THR A 145 36.02 13.09 5.42
N LYS A 146 35.94 14.03 4.48
CA LYS A 146 35.07 13.93 3.30
C LYS A 146 35.26 12.53 2.70
N ARG A 147 34.57 11.54 3.24
CA ARG A 147 34.33 10.28 2.61
C ARG A 147 33.29 10.70 1.60
N LYS A 148 33.77 11.01 0.39
CA LYS A 148 33.07 10.49 -0.78
C LYS A 148 32.61 9.10 -0.37
N LEU A 149 31.29 8.84 -0.44
CA LEU A 149 30.73 7.51 -0.24
C LEU A 149 31.76 6.54 -0.84
N SER A 150 32.40 5.70 -0.01
CA SER A 150 33.50 4.90 -0.52
C SER A 150 32.93 4.08 -1.68
N LYS A 151 33.68 3.96 -2.78
CA LYS A 151 33.25 3.24 -3.97
C LYS A 151 32.66 1.85 -3.63
N GLU A 152 33.12 1.25 -2.54
CA GLU A 152 32.62 0.01 -1.95
C GLU A 152 31.20 0.09 -1.36
N GLU A 153 30.81 1.20 -0.71
CA GLU A 153 29.45 1.36 -0.14
C GLU A 153 28.40 1.66 -1.23
N GLU A 154 28.82 2.31 -2.32
CA GLU A 154 28.00 2.51 -3.52
C GLU A 154 27.82 1.20 -4.31
N GLU A 155 28.90 0.42 -4.49
CA GLU A 155 28.85 -0.92 -5.09
C GLU A 155 28.02 -1.92 -4.25
N GLU A 156 28.01 -1.81 -2.92
CA GLU A 156 27.16 -2.67 -2.08
C GLU A 156 25.68 -2.31 -2.19
N ARG A 157 25.34 -1.01 -2.29
CA ARG A 157 23.97 -0.56 -2.56
C ARG A 157 23.50 -0.96 -3.96
N GLU A 158 24.35 -0.86 -4.97
CA GLU A 158 24.04 -1.34 -6.32
C GLU A 158 23.86 -2.87 -6.35
N ARG A 159 24.71 -3.62 -5.64
CA ARG A 159 24.57 -5.08 -5.50
C ARG A 159 23.27 -5.45 -4.80
N LYS A 160 22.83 -4.70 -3.78
CA LYS A 160 21.54 -4.89 -3.09
C LYS A 160 20.35 -4.54 -3.99
N LYS A 161 20.42 -3.43 -4.74
CA LYS A 161 19.39 -3.05 -5.74
C LYS A 161 19.26 -4.09 -6.85
N ARG A 162 20.37 -4.51 -7.45
CA ARG A 162 20.41 -5.56 -8.49
C ARG A 162 19.89 -6.91 -7.98
N LYS A 163 20.14 -7.27 -6.72
CA LYS A 163 19.56 -8.48 -6.10
C LYS A 163 18.05 -8.38 -5.93
N ASN A 164 17.52 -7.22 -5.54
CA ASN A 164 16.09 -7.00 -5.39
C ASN A 164 15.38 -6.93 -6.74
N GLU A 165 15.98 -6.27 -7.73
CA GLU A 165 15.47 -6.21 -9.10
C GLU A 165 15.44 -7.60 -9.74
N LYS A 166 16.54 -8.37 -9.65
CA LYS A 166 16.58 -9.76 -10.12
C LYS A 166 15.55 -10.66 -9.42
N LYS A 167 15.27 -10.43 -8.13
CA LYS A 167 14.20 -11.13 -7.40
C LYS A 167 12.81 -10.74 -7.90
N LEU A 168 12.58 -9.46 -8.18
CA LEU A 168 11.32 -8.96 -8.73
C LEU A 168 11.06 -9.53 -10.13
N GLU A 169 12.09 -9.55 -10.99
CA GLU A 169 12.01 -10.11 -12.33
C GLU A 169 11.75 -11.62 -12.31
N ALA A 170 12.43 -12.38 -11.43
CA ALA A 170 12.17 -13.81 -11.26
C ALA A 170 10.74 -14.09 -10.76
N LYS A 171 10.20 -13.26 -9.86
CA LYS A 171 8.82 -13.37 -9.39
C LYS A 171 7.81 -13.03 -10.49
N ALA A 172 8.10 -12.01 -11.30
CA ALA A 172 7.27 -11.62 -12.43
C ALA A 172 7.26 -12.70 -13.53
N ALA A 173 8.40 -13.33 -13.83
CA ALA A 173 8.49 -14.45 -14.77
C ALA A 173 7.66 -15.65 -14.30
N LYS A 174 7.75 -16.01 -13.01
CA LYS A 174 6.95 -17.08 -12.42
C LYS A 174 5.45 -16.76 -12.44
N ALA A 175 5.07 -15.50 -12.23
CA ALA A 175 3.68 -15.05 -12.32
C ALA A 175 3.14 -15.14 -13.75
N LYS A 176 3.94 -14.76 -14.76
CA LYS A 176 3.57 -14.91 -16.18
C LYS A 176 3.39 -16.38 -16.57
N GLU A 177 4.30 -17.26 -16.17
CA GLU A 177 4.18 -18.71 -16.42
C GLU A 177 2.89 -19.29 -15.78
N GLN A 178 2.53 -18.84 -14.58
CA GLN A 178 1.27 -19.24 -13.93
C GLN A 178 0.04 -18.73 -14.70
N GLN A 179 0.07 -17.49 -15.18
CA GLN A 179 -1.02 -16.94 -15.99
C GLN A 179 -1.17 -17.68 -17.33
N GLU A 180 -0.07 -18.02 -18.00
CA GLU A 180 -0.10 -18.82 -19.24
C GLU A 180 -0.68 -20.22 -18.99
N LYS A 181 -0.34 -20.86 -17.87
CA LYS A 181 -0.94 -22.14 -17.46
C LYS A 181 -2.43 -22.01 -17.17
N GLN A 182 -2.87 -20.92 -16.52
CA GLN A 182 -4.29 -20.67 -16.30
C GLN A 182 -5.03 -20.43 -17.62
N GLN A 183 -4.46 -19.64 -18.53
CA GLN A 183 -5.05 -19.39 -19.84
C GLN A 183 -5.11 -20.65 -20.69
N SER A 184 -4.09 -21.51 -20.65
CA SER A 184 -4.10 -22.80 -21.37
C SER A 184 -5.16 -23.74 -20.80
N TRP A 185 -5.32 -23.80 -19.47
CA TRP A 185 -6.42 -24.52 -18.82
C TRP A 185 -7.80 -23.96 -19.19
N GLN A 186 -7.97 -22.64 -19.22
CA GLN A 186 -9.23 -22.04 -19.67
C GLN A 186 -9.52 -22.33 -21.14
N LYS A 187 -8.51 -22.30 -22.02
CA LYS A 187 -8.66 -22.69 -23.43
C LYS A 187 -9.04 -24.16 -23.56
N PHE A 188 -8.48 -25.05 -22.74
CA PHE A 188 -8.86 -26.46 -22.68
C PHE A 188 -10.32 -26.65 -22.22
N ALA A 189 -10.73 -25.97 -21.14
CA ALA A 189 -12.10 -25.99 -20.63
C ALA A 189 -13.14 -25.49 -21.66
N LYS A 190 -12.86 -24.36 -22.34
CA LYS A 190 -13.74 -23.86 -23.41
C LYS A 190 -13.81 -24.80 -24.61
N LYS A 191 -12.71 -25.49 -24.93
CA LYS A 191 -12.66 -26.47 -26.03
C LYS A 191 -13.46 -27.73 -25.71
N SER A 192 -13.47 -28.18 -24.45
CA SER A 192 -14.29 -29.32 -24.02
C SER A 192 -15.78 -29.01 -24.01
N GLU A 193 -16.16 -27.79 -23.61
CA GLU A 193 -17.54 -27.29 -23.70
C GLU A 193 -18.06 -27.30 -25.15
N LYS A 194 -17.27 -26.77 -26.10
CA LYS A 194 -17.62 -26.79 -27.53
C LYS A 194 -17.72 -28.20 -28.13
N LYS A 195 -17.05 -29.20 -27.54
CA LYS A 195 -17.14 -30.61 -27.95
C LYS A 195 -18.21 -31.40 -27.20
N GLY A 196 -18.96 -30.77 -26.29
CA GLY A 196 -19.98 -31.44 -25.47
C GLY A 196 -19.43 -32.41 -24.42
N ILE A 197 -18.12 -32.35 -24.12
CA ILE A 197 -17.47 -33.20 -23.13
C ILE A 197 -17.38 -32.40 -21.83
N HIS A 198 -18.16 -32.81 -20.83
CA HIS A 198 -18.29 -32.11 -19.56
C HIS A 198 -17.15 -32.51 -18.60
N ILE A 199 -16.20 -31.61 -18.34
CA ILE A 199 -15.09 -31.85 -17.39
C ILE A 199 -15.60 -31.69 -15.96
N ALA A 200 -15.39 -32.72 -15.15
CA ALA A 200 -15.74 -32.72 -13.72
C ALA A 200 -15.08 -31.53 -12.99
N GLY A 201 -15.90 -30.69 -12.34
CA GLY A 201 -15.45 -29.56 -11.53
C GLY A 201 -15.56 -28.17 -12.17
N VAL A 202 -15.72 -28.06 -13.50
CA VAL A 202 -15.79 -26.75 -14.19
C VAL A 202 -17.21 -26.18 -14.26
N SER A 203 -18.21 -27.04 -14.43
CA SER A 203 -19.61 -26.68 -14.72
C SER A 203 -20.53 -26.85 -13.50
N GLY A 204 -19.95 -26.91 -12.29
CA GLY A 204 -20.68 -26.91 -11.00
C GLY A 204 -21.64 -28.10 -10.76
N THR A 205 -21.76 -29.00 -11.73
CA THR A 205 -22.64 -30.16 -11.67
C THR A 205 -21.79 -31.34 -11.22
N SER A 206 -21.86 -31.66 -9.93
CA SER A 206 -21.18 -32.84 -9.35
C SER A 206 -21.61 -34.10 -10.09
N ILE A 207 -20.68 -35.01 -10.35
CA ILE A 207 -20.95 -36.36 -10.89
C ILE A 207 -21.91 -37.16 -9.98
N PHE A 208 -22.08 -36.70 -8.73
CA PHE A 208 -22.98 -37.27 -7.73
C PHE A 208 -24.21 -36.39 -7.45
N LYS A 209 -24.47 -35.35 -8.25
CA LYS A 209 -25.64 -34.50 -8.04
C LYS A 209 -26.92 -35.30 -8.32
N THR A 210 -27.78 -35.42 -7.31
CA THR A 210 -29.10 -36.04 -7.44
C THR A 210 -29.94 -35.23 -8.44
N PRO A 211 -30.51 -35.85 -9.49
CA PRO A 211 -31.38 -35.13 -10.41
C PRO A 211 -32.68 -34.70 -9.70
N ASP A 212 -33.24 -33.53 -10.06
CA ASP A 212 -34.45 -32.94 -9.45
C ASP A 212 -35.76 -33.73 -9.68
N ASN A 213 -35.66 -34.91 -10.30
CA ASN A 213 -36.79 -35.81 -10.46
C ASN A 213 -36.98 -36.62 -9.15
N PRO A 214 -38.17 -36.61 -8.52
CA PRO A 214 -38.44 -37.36 -7.28
C PRO A 214 -38.23 -38.89 -7.38
N LEU A 215 -38.06 -39.44 -8.58
CA LEU A 215 -37.72 -40.85 -8.84
C LEU A 215 -36.26 -41.04 -9.32
N GLY A 216 -35.44 -39.99 -9.28
CA GLY A 216 -34.08 -39.94 -9.81
C GLY A 216 -33.08 -40.74 -8.98
N LYS A 217 -32.61 -41.87 -9.50
CA LYS A 217 -31.58 -42.69 -8.83
C LYS A 217 -30.18 -42.11 -9.08
N VAL A 218 -29.42 -41.89 -8.02
CA VAL A 218 -28.00 -41.49 -8.06
C VAL A 218 -27.14 -42.63 -8.64
N GLY A 219 -26.38 -42.33 -9.68
CA GLY A 219 -25.42 -43.21 -10.33
C GLY A 219 -24.46 -42.36 -11.16
N VAL A 220 -23.28 -42.89 -11.48
CA VAL A 220 -22.28 -42.18 -12.30
C VAL A 220 -22.91 -41.82 -13.65
N THR A 221 -23.06 -40.53 -13.91
CA THR A 221 -23.78 -40.00 -15.08
C THR A 221 -23.20 -40.58 -16.38
N GLY A 222 -24.04 -41.24 -17.18
CA GLY A 222 -23.70 -41.74 -18.53
C GLY A 222 -23.64 -43.26 -18.72
N SER A 223 -23.65 -44.07 -17.65
CA SER A 223 -23.52 -45.54 -17.78
C SER A 223 -24.86 -46.30 -17.81
N GLY A 224 -25.99 -45.63 -17.56
CA GLY A 224 -27.33 -46.26 -17.55
C GLY A 224 -27.54 -47.36 -16.49
N LYS A 225 -26.49 -47.73 -15.74
CA LYS A 225 -26.55 -48.67 -14.63
C LYS A 225 -26.86 -47.90 -13.33
N GLY A 226 -27.98 -48.23 -12.69
CA GLY A 226 -28.32 -47.73 -11.37
C GLY A 226 -27.39 -48.27 -10.28
N MET A 227 -27.45 -47.66 -9.09
CA MET A 227 -26.72 -48.09 -7.89
C MET A 227 -26.94 -49.59 -7.62
N THR A 228 -25.85 -50.37 -7.63
CA THR A 228 -25.91 -51.81 -7.34
C THR A 228 -26.26 -52.01 -5.86
N GLY A 229 -27.35 -52.72 -5.58
CA GLY A 229 -27.75 -53.07 -4.22
C GLY A 229 -26.65 -53.87 -3.52
N VAL A 230 -26.44 -53.61 -2.23
CA VAL A 230 -25.48 -54.36 -1.42
C VAL A 230 -25.97 -55.80 -1.35
N ALA A 231 -25.23 -56.73 -1.98
CA ALA A 231 -25.53 -58.15 -1.88
C ALA A 231 -25.41 -58.59 -0.41
N PRO A 232 -26.41 -59.25 0.17
CA PRO A 232 -26.32 -59.72 1.53
C PRO A 232 -25.16 -60.72 1.65
N ARG A 233 -24.31 -60.54 2.67
CA ARG A 233 -23.16 -61.40 2.92
C ARG A 233 -23.66 -62.80 3.29
N THR A 234 -23.65 -63.73 2.34
CA THR A 234 -23.89 -65.14 2.62
C THR A 234 -22.63 -65.76 3.22
N LYS A 235 -22.77 -66.52 4.31
CA LYS A 235 -21.66 -67.29 4.88
C LYS A 235 -21.28 -68.40 3.89
N HIS A 236 -20.02 -68.44 3.47
CA HIS A 236 -19.50 -69.55 2.67
C HIS A 236 -19.53 -70.83 3.52
N LYS A 237 -20.32 -71.81 3.11
CA LYS A 237 -20.16 -73.19 3.56
C LYS A 237 -19.11 -73.83 2.67
N PHE A 238 -17.96 -74.16 3.26
CA PHE A 238 -16.91 -74.90 2.59
C PHE A 238 -17.28 -76.38 2.64
N GLU A 239 -17.56 -77.00 1.50
CA GLU A 239 -17.58 -78.45 1.40
C GLU A 239 -16.15 -78.92 1.21
N ILE A 240 -15.69 -79.76 2.14
CA ILE A 240 -14.38 -80.43 2.02
C ILE A 240 -14.57 -81.49 0.95
N VAL A 241 -14.11 -81.17 -0.27
CA VAL A 241 -13.88 -82.19 -1.29
C VAL A 241 -12.50 -82.76 -0.99
N ASP A 242 -12.47 -83.96 -0.43
CA ASP A 242 -11.24 -84.75 -0.28
C ASP A 242 -10.75 -85.10 -1.69
N ASP A 243 -9.65 -84.47 -2.12
CA ASP A 243 -8.99 -84.76 -3.39
C ASP A 243 -7.99 -85.89 -3.15
N PRO A 244 -8.22 -87.12 -3.66
CA PRO A 244 -7.43 -88.30 -3.29
C PRO A 244 -6.09 -88.39 -4.05
N ASN A 245 -5.41 -87.27 -4.31
CA ASN A 245 -4.10 -87.28 -4.97
C ASN A 245 -3.16 -86.15 -4.54
N ALA A 246 -3.06 -85.91 -3.24
CA ALA A 246 -1.95 -85.15 -2.63
C ALA A 246 -0.98 -86.10 -1.90
#